data_AF-A0A4Q3CMY1-F1
#
_entry.id   AF-A0A4Q3CMY1-F1
#
_cell.length_a   1.000
_cell.length_b   1.000
_cell.length_c   1.000
_cell.angle_alpha   90.00
_cell.angle_beta   90.00
_cell.angle_gamma   90.00
#
_symmetry.space_group_name_H-M   'P 1'
#
loop_
_entity.id
_entity.type
_entity.pdbx_description
1 polymer ?
#
loop_
_entity_poly.entity_id
_entity_poly.type
_entity_poly.pdbx_seq_one_letter_code
_entity_poly.pdbx_strand_id
1 'polypeptide(L)'
;VLETEGKLTLLDQNRVIRPNPYFRLFSTANTVGLGDTSGLYHGTQQINQGQMDRWNVVVTLNYLPAAVEAQIVLAKSGEYDQPEGKATVENMVRVADLTRKGFINGDISTVMSPRTVITWAQNALIFKDVGFAFRLSFLNKCDEAERAQVAEYYQRVFGTDLPESVVKKG
;
A
#
# COMPACT_ATOMS: atom_id res chain seq x y z
N VAL A 1 6.58 16.37 -30.83
CA VAL A 1 6.34 14.99 -31.33
C VAL A 1 7.61 14.21 -31.09
N LEU A 2 7.58 13.11 -30.34
CA LEU A 2 8.74 12.22 -30.19
C LEU A 2 8.89 11.47 -31.52
N GLU A 3 9.96 11.75 -32.26
CA GLU A 3 10.25 11.07 -33.51
C GLU A 3 10.75 9.64 -33.28
N THR A 4 10.68 8.81 -34.32
CA THR A 4 11.04 7.40 -34.38
C THR A 4 12.48 7.10 -33.91
N GLU A 5 13.35 8.11 -33.83
CA GLU A 5 14.73 8.02 -33.30
C GLU A 5 14.90 8.53 -31.85
N GLY A 6 13.81 8.81 -31.13
CA GLY A 6 13.83 9.24 -29.73
C GLY A 6 14.36 10.66 -29.48
N LYS A 7 14.55 11.47 -30.53
CA LYS A 7 14.97 12.88 -30.41
C LYS A 7 13.79 13.75 -29.99
N LEU A 8 14.04 14.68 -29.07
CA LEU A 8 13.09 15.71 -28.67
C LEU A 8 13.48 17.04 -29.31
N THR A 9 12.67 17.51 -30.25
CA THR A 9 12.86 18.81 -30.91
C THR A 9 12.02 19.88 -30.21
N LEU A 10 12.69 20.91 -29.71
CA LEU A 10 12.09 22.12 -29.14
C LEU A 10 12.14 23.23 -30.20
N LEU A 11 11.04 23.38 -30.93
CA LEU A 11 10.93 24.32 -32.06
C LEU A 11 10.98 25.78 -31.62
N ASP A 12 10.43 26.09 -30.44
CA ASP A 12 10.46 27.40 -29.80
C ASP A 12 11.89 27.86 -29.44
N GLN A 13 12.79 26.90 -29.20
CA GLN A 13 14.19 27.13 -28.82
C GLN A 13 15.19 26.79 -29.94
N ASN A 14 14.72 26.39 -31.13
CA ASN A 14 15.56 25.85 -32.21
C ASN A 14 16.59 24.80 -31.73
N ARG A 15 16.19 23.94 -30.78
CA ARG A 15 17.08 22.99 -30.12
C ARG A 15 16.61 21.56 -30.30
N VAL A 16 17.54 20.68 -30.69
CA VAL A 16 17.31 19.22 -30.72
C VAL A 16 18.03 18.58 -29.54
N ILE A 17 17.27 17.94 -28.66
CA ILE A 17 17.78 17.16 -27.55
C ILE A 17 17.91 15.71 -28.01
N ARG A 18 19.14 15.18 -27.93
CA ARG A 18 19.44 13.77 -28.17
C ARG A 18 19.46 13.05 -26.81
N PRO A 19 18.64 12.02 -26.59
CA PRO A 19 18.70 11.26 -25.35
C PRO A 19 20.07 10.58 -25.22
N ASN A 20 20.57 10.50 -23.99
CA ASN A 20 21.78 9.73 -23.70
C ASN A 20 21.53 8.24 -24.07
N PRO A 21 22.52 7.47 -24.58
CA PRO A 21 22.36 6.04 -24.85
C PRO A 21 21.91 5.23 -23.63
N TYR A 22 22.15 5.77 -22.43
CA TYR A 22 21.76 5.22 -21.14
C TYR A 22 20.51 5.86 -20.53
N PHE A 23 19.71 6.61 -21.29
CA PHE A 23 18.46 7.18 -20.80
C PHE A 23 17.36 6.12 -20.66
N ARG A 24 16.61 6.17 -19.55
CA ARG A 24 15.43 5.34 -19.28
C ARG A 24 14.37 6.17 -18.58
N LEU A 25 13.11 5.93 -18.93
CA LEU A 25 11.96 6.54 -18.29
C LEU A 25 11.15 5.46 -17.57
N PHE A 26 10.88 5.70 -16.29
CA PHE A 26 10.02 4.86 -15.47
C PHE A 26 8.85 5.70 -14.96
N SER A 27 7.67 5.10 -14.89
CA SER A 27 6.49 5.72 -14.27
C SER A 27 5.72 4.67 -13.49
N THR A 28 4.98 5.13 -12.49
CA THR A 28 4.12 4.30 -11.64
C THR A 28 2.68 4.78 -11.77
N ALA A 29 1.74 3.85 -11.89
CA ALA A 29 0.31 4.17 -11.92
C ALA A 29 -0.45 3.16 -11.07
N ASN A 30 -1.45 3.63 -10.31
CA ASN A 30 -2.27 2.76 -9.46
C ASN A 30 -3.33 2.00 -10.28
N THR A 31 -3.92 2.63 -11.30
CA THR A 31 -5.03 2.05 -12.09
C THR A 31 -4.66 1.73 -13.54
N VAL A 32 -3.36 1.65 -13.86
CA VAL A 32 -2.83 1.42 -15.22
C VAL A 32 -3.49 2.36 -16.27
N GLY A 33 -3.89 3.56 -15.84
CA GLY A 33 -4.51 4.55 -16.72
C GLY A 33 -5.99 4.36 -17.04
N LEU A 34 -6.68 3.40 -16.42
CA LEU A 34 -8.13 3.19 -16.59
C LEU A 34 -8.99 4.25 -15.87
N GLY A 35 -8.35 5.18 -15.15
CA GLY A 35 -9.03 6.10 -14.24
C GLY A 35 -9.55 5.38 -13.01
N ASP A 36 -10.47 6.02 -12.29
CA ASP A 36 -11.10 5.43 -11.12
C ASP A 36 -12.52 4.97 -11.43
N THR A 37 -12.68 3.75 -11.95
CA THR A 37 -14.01 3.16 -12.14
C THR A 37 -14.64 2.69 -10.83
N SER A 38 -13.87 2.69 -9.73
CA SER A 38 -14.23 2.12 -8.42
C SER A 38 -14.52 3.15 -7.32
N GLY A 39 -14.14 4.42 -7.51
CA GLY A 39 -14.13 5.44 -6.47
C GLY A 39 -12.96 5.34 -5.46
N LEU A 40 -12.10 4.34 -5.59
CA LEU A 40 -11.03 4.01 -4.63
C LEU A 40 -9.77 4.87 -4.78
N TYR A 41 -9.59 5.51 -5.94
CA TYR A 41 -8.42 6.30 -6.28
C TYR A 41 -8.85 7.69 -6.74
N HIS A 42 -9.52 8.41 -5.85
CA HIS A 42 -9.94 9.79 -6.08
C HIS A 42 -8.80 10.63 -6.67
N GLY A 43 -9.08 11.28 -7.80
CA GLY A 43 -8.12 12.10 -8.52
C GLY A 43 -7.26 11.36 -9.56
N THR A 44 -7.41 10.03 -9.71
CA THR A 44 -6.79 9.34 -10.86
C THR A 44 -7.54 9.63 -12.15
N GLN A 45 -6.80 10.15 -13.12
CA GLN A 45 -7.32 10.48 -14.45
C GLN A 45 -7.07 9.33 -15.41
N GLN A 46 -7.96 9.17 -16.40
CA GLN A 46 -7.72 8.26 -17.50
C GLN A 46 -6.52 8.70 -18.32
N ILE A 47 -5.68 7.74 -18.70
CA ILE A 47 -4.57 7.95 -19.62
C ILE A 47 -5.08 7.64 -21.02
N ASN A 48 -4.81 8.53 -21.97
CA ASN A 48 -5.13 8.29 -23.38
C ASN A 48 -4.44 7.01 -23.88
N GLN A 49 -5.15 6.17 -24.64
CA GLN A 49 -4.63 4.93 -25.21
C GLN A 49 -3.28 5.11 -25.95
N GLY A 50 -3.14 6.16 -26.77
CA GLY A 50 -1.89 6.42 -27.48
C GLY A 50 -0.72 6.84 -26.57
N GLN A 51 -1.00 7.23 -25.32
CA GLN A 51 0.02 7.42 -24.28
C GLN A 51 0.35 6.09 -23.59
N MET A 52 -0.63 5.20 -23.40
CA MET A 52 -0.40 3.85 -22.89
C MET A 52 0.44 3.01 -23.86
N ASP A 53 0.19 3.10 -25.16
CA ASP A 53 0.95 2.38 -26.21
C ASP A 53 2.43 2.78 -26.28
N ARG A 54 2.83 3.89 -25.64
CA ARG A 54 4.24 4.30 -25.51
C ARG A 54 5.00 3.58 -24.39
N TRP A 55 4.30 2.87 -23.51
CA TRP A 55 4.89 2.06 -22.46
C TRP A 55 5.07 0.62 -22.94
N ASN A 56 6.25 0.33 -23.47
CA ASN A 56 6.57 -0.98 -24.05
C ASN A 56 6.66 -2.12 -23.02
N VAL A 57 6.80 -1.79 -21.74
CA VAL A 57 6.86 -2.74 -20.63
C VAL A 57 5.97 -2.22 -19.52
N VAL A 58 4.96 -3.02 -19.15
CA VAL A 58 4.06 -2.75 -18.03
C VAL A 58 4.18 -3.92 -17.06
N VAL A 59 4.53 -3.61 -15.81
CA VAL A 59 4.64 -4.61 -14.74
C VAL A 59 3.57 -4.30 -13.70
N THR A 60 2.78 -5.31 -13.34
CA THR A 60 1.81 -5.21 -12.27
C THR A 60 2.47 -5.56 -10.94
N LEU A 61 2.29 -4.67 -9.95
CA LEU A 61 2.74 -4.91 -8.59
C LEU A 61 1.53 -5.14 -7.69
N ASN A 62 1.21 -6.42 -7.47
CA ASN A 62 0.20 -6.83 -6.52
C ASN A 62 0.79 -6.98 -5.11
N TYR A 63 -0.07 -7.22 -4.12
CA TYR A 63 0.39 -7.57 -2.77
C TYR A 63 1.28 -8.81 -2.81
N LEU A 64 2.34 -8.77 -2.01
CA LEU A 64 3.33 -9.83 -1.94
C LEU A 64 2.75 -11.07 -1.24
N PRO A 65 3.28 -12.27 -1.51
CA PRO A 65 2.99 -13.42 -0.67
C PRO A 65 3.32 -13.09 0.80
N ALA A 66 2.45 -13.51 1.73
CA ALA A 66 2.57 -13.14 3.15
C ALA A 66 3.96 -13.43 3.74
N ALA A 67 4.60 -14.54 3.34
CA ALA A 67 5.95 -14.89 3.77
C ALA A 67 7.01 -13.87 3.31
N VAL A 68 6.88 -13.34 2.09
CA VAL A 68 7.81 -12.32 1.55
C VAL A 68 7.57 -10.98 2.23
N GLU A 69 6.32 -10.60 2.47
CA GLU A 69 5.99 -9.39 3.20
C GLU A 69 6.52 -9.43 4.64
N ALA A 70 6.35 -10.56 5.34
CA ALA A 70 6.87 -10.74 6.69
C ALA A 70 8.40 -10.59 6.73
N GLN A 71 9.12 -11.13 5.75
CA GLN A 71 10.58 -10.94 5.63
C GLN A 71 10.96 -9.46 5.45
N ILE A 72 10.19 -8.72 4.64
CA ILE A 72 10.43 -7.28 4.44
C ILE A 72 10.19 -6.51 5.74
N VAL A 73 9.12 -6.83 6.47
CA VAL A 73 8.82 -6.20 7.76
C VAL A 73 9.93 -6.50 8.77
N LEU A 74 10.35 -7.76 8.90
CA LEU A 74 11.46 -8.16 9.78
C LEU A 74 12.77 -7.42 9.43
N ALA A 75 13.10 -7.32 8.13
CA ALA A 75 14.28 -6.60 7.67
C ALA A 75 14.23 -5.08 7.97
N LYS A 76 13.05 -4.50 8.16
CA LYS A 76 12.84 -3.08 8.51
C LYS A 76 12.58 -2.84 10.00
N SER A 77 12.34 -3.89 10.76
CA SER A 77 12.05 -3.88 12.20
C SER A 77 12.86 -4.98 12.87
N GLY A 78 14.20 -4.85 12.83
CA GLY A 78 15.14 -5.90 13.21
C GLY A 78 15.01 -6.40 14.64
N GLU A 79 14.41 -5.62 15.55
CA GLU A 79 14.12 -6.09 16.92
C GLU A 79 13.12 -7.27 16.96
N TYR A 80 12.33 -7.47 15.89
CA TYR A 80 11.43 -8.61 15.75
C TYR A 80 12.10 -9.88 15.19
N ASP A 81 13.39 -9.86 14.81
CA ASP A 81 14.12 -11.03 14.28
C ASP A 81 14.51 -12.02 15.39
N GLN A 82 13.53 -12.40 16.21
CA GLN A 82 13.58 -13.38 17.28
C GLN A 82 12.33 -14.27 17.19
N PRO A 83 12.33 -15.51 17.72
CA PRO A 83 11.23 -16.45 17.52
C PRO A 83 9.82 -15.89 17.84
N GLU A 84 9.66 -15.22 18.98
CA GLU A 84 8.39 -14.60 19.38
C GLU A 84 8.04 -13.37 18.51
N GLY A 85 9.06 -12.62 18.10
CA GLY A 85 8.90 -11.45 17.25
C GLY A 85 8.47 -11.80 15.83
N LYS A 86 9.00 -12.90 15.28
CA LYS A 86 8.60 -13.45 13.97
C LYS A 86 7.14 -13.82 13.95
N ALA A 87 6.68 -14.55 14.96
CA ALA A 87 5.26 -14.91 15.08
C ALA A 87 4.36 -13.67 15.17
N THR A 88 4.82 -12.62 15.87
CA THR A 88 4.10 -11.34 15.94
C THR A 88 4.00 -10.68 14.57
N VAL A 89 5.09 -10.60 13.81
CA VAL A 89 5.09 -10.01 12.45
C VAL A 89 4.22 -10.82 11.48
N GLU A 90 4.27 -12.16 11.55
CA GLU A 90 3.39 -13.02 10.75
C GLU A 90 1.91 -12.73 11.04
N ASN A 91 1.56 -12.53 12.30
CA ASN A 91 0.20 -12.13 12.69
C ASN A 91 -0.14 -10.71 12.22
N MET A 92 0.78 -9.75 12.25
CA MET A 92 0.56 -8.42 11.67
C MET A 92 0.24 -8.50 10.18
N VAL A 93 0.97 -9.32 9.42
CA VAL A 93 0.71 -9.55 7.99
C VAL A 93 -0.63 -10.26 7.77
N ARG A 94 -1.01 -11.21 8.63
CA ARG A 94 -2.34 -11.86 8.57
C ARG A 94 -3.49 -10.86 8.76
N VAL A 95 -3.36 -9.92 9.69
CA VAL A 95 -4.35 -8.83 9.84
C VAL A 95 -4.41 -7.99 8.56
N ALA A 96 -3.25 -7.62 7.99
CA ALA A 96 -3.22 -6.88 6.73
C ALA A 96 -3.93 -7.63 5.59
N ASP A 97 -3.73 -8.95 5.47
CA ASP A 97 -4.43 -9.78 4.50
C ASP A 97 -5.95 -9.83 4.72
N LEU A 98 -6.42 -9.84 5.97
CA LEU A 98 -7.85 -9.72 6.26
C LEU A 98 -8.40 -8.37 5.81
N THR A 99 -7.68 -7.25 6.05
CA THR A 99 -8.11 -5.94 5.55
C THR A 99 -8.15 -5.89 4.02
N ARG A 100 -7.21 -6.52 3.33
CA ARG A 100 -7.19 -6.61 1.86
C ARG A 100 -8.38 -7.41 1.34
N LYS A 101 -8.72 -8.52 1.99
CA LYS A 101 -9.91 -9.32 1.64
C LYS A 101 -11.19 -8.53 1.89
N GLY A 102 -11.31 -7.87 3.05
CA GLY A 102 -12.45 -7.01 3.36
C GLY A 102 -12.63 -5.90 2.34
N PHE A 103 -11.53 -5.29 1.91
CA PHE A 103 -11.55 -4.28 0.84
C PHE A 103 -12.05 -4.83 -0.50
N ILE A 104 -11.56 -6.00 -0.92
CA ILE A 104 -12.00 -6.66 -2.17
C ILE A 104 -13.49 -7.03 -2.10
N ASN A 105 -13.98 -7.41 -0.93
CA ASN A 105 -15.38 -7.76 -0.71
C ASN A 105 -16.30 -6.53 -0.58
N GLY A 106 -15.74 -5.33 -0.39
CA GLY A 106 -16.50 -4.11 -0.11
C GLY A 106 -16.91 -3.94 1.35
N ASP A 107 -16.33 -4.71 2.27
CA ASP A 107 -16.60 -4.63 3.71
C ASP A 107 -15.96 -3.39 4.36
N ILE A 108 -14.83 -2.94 3.81
CA ILE A 108 -14.08 -1.75 4.26
C ILE A 108 -13.54 -0.96 3.07
N SER A 109 -13.31 0.33 3.26
CA SER A 109 -12.79 1.25 2.24
C SER A 109 -11.28 1.52 2.39
N THR A 110 -10.69 1.17 3.52
CA THR A 110 -9.27 1.43 3.82
C THR A 110 -8.48 0.12 3.92
N VAL A 111 -7.37 0.01 3.19
CA VAL A 111 -6.55 -1.21 3.12
C VAL A 111 -5.14 -1.02 3.69
N MET A 112 -4.56 -2.07 4.26
CA MET A 112 -3.18 -2.06 4.74
C MET A 112 -2.17 -2.36 3.63
N SER A 113 -1.34 -1.36 3.32
CA SER A 113 -0.12 -1.54 2.51
C SER A 113 1.02 -2.16 3.35
N PRO A 114 2.05 -2.76 2.72
CA PRO A 114 3.25 -3.20 3.44
C PRO A 114 3.91 -2.09 4.27
N ARG A 115 3.84 -0.83 3.79
CA ARG A 115 4.32 0.33 4.55
C ARG A 115 3.56 0.50 5.86
N THR A 116 2.24 0.31 5.85
CA THR A 116 1.40 0.38 7.05
C THR A 116 1.81 -0.69 8.06
N VAL A 117 2.10 -1.90 7.60
CA VAL A 117 2.57 -3.00 8.47
C VAL A 117 3.93 -2.68 9.09
N ILE A 118 4.88 -2.15 8.31
CA ILE A 118 6.19 -1.72 8.82
C ILE A 118 6.03 -0.63 9.88
N THR A 119 5.23 0.42 9.59
CA THR A 119 4.97 1.50 10.56
C THR A 119 4.32 0.97 11.83
N TRP A 120 3.39 0.03 11.71
CA TRP A 120 2.76 -0.60 12.87
C TRP A 120 3.77 -1.38 13.71
N ALA A 121 4.61 -2.22 13.09
CA ALA A 121 5.67 -2.94 13.78
C ALA A 121 6.62 -1.99 14.54
N GLN A 122 7.10 -0.95 13.87
CA GLN A 122 7.99 0.05 14.49
C GLN A 122 7.32 0.77 15.67
N ASN A 123 6.05 1.16 15.52
CA ASN A 123 5.30 1.80 16.60
C ASN A 123 5.06 0.83 17.78
N ALA A 124 4.82 -0.45 17.52
CA ALA A 124 4.63 -1.45 18.57
C ALA A 124 5.89 -1.63 19.42
N LEU A 125 7.08 -1.51 18.83
CA LEU A 125 8.35 -1.50 19.58
C LEU A 125 8.51 -0.25 20.46
N ILE A 126 8.10 0.92 19.95
CA ILE A 126 8.18 2.19 20.67
C ILE A 126 7.21 2.21 21.86
N PHE A 127 5.94 1.89 21.61
CA PHE A 127 4.89 1.95 22.63
C PHE A 127 4.84 0.71 23.52
N LYS A 128 5.51 -0.39 23.12
CA LYS A 128 5.47 -1.69 23.79
C LYS A 128 4.05 -2.25 23.91
N ASP A 129 3.19 -1.90 22.96
CA ASP A 129 1.80 -2.33 22.88
C ASP A 129 1.39 -2.46 21.40
N VAL A 130 1.15 -3.71 20.98
CA VAL A 130 0.78 -4.05 19.60
C VAL A 130 -0.59 -3.51 19.23
N GLY A 131 -1.57 -3.57 20.14
CA GLY A 131 -2.95 -3.14 19.89
C GLY A 131 -3.05 -1.61 19.83
N PHE A 132 -2.39 -0.92 20.75
CA PHE A 132 -2.29 0.54 20.73
C PHE A 132 -1.59 1.03 19.46
N ALA A 133 -0.46 0.40 19.09
CA ALA A 133 0.25 0.75 17.86
C ALA A 133 -0.59 0.49 16.60
N PHE A 134 -1.39 -0.58 16.57
CA PHE A 134 -2.32 -0.87 15.46
C PHE A 134 -3.31 0.26 15.29
N ARG A 135 -3.88 0.76 16.41
CA ARG A 135 -4.84 1.85 16.40
C ARG A 135 -4.28 3.11 15.76
N LEU A 136 -3.12 3.53 16.23
CA LEU A 136 -2.47 4.76 15.76
C LEU A 136 -1.97 4.64 14.31
N SER A 137 -1.55 3.44 13.90
CA SER A 137 -0.97 3.22 12.58
C SER A 137 -2.01 3.00 11.49
N PHE A 138 -3.18 2.45 11.84
CA PHE A 138 -4.20 2.05 10.89
C PHE A 138 -5.63 2.37 11.32
N LEU A 139 -6.12 1.84 12.45
CA LEU A 139 -7.56 1.89 12.79
C LEU A 139 -8.14 3.32 12.80
N ASN A 140 -7.37 4.31 13.27
CA ASN A 140 -7.82 5.70 13.30
C ASN A 140 -8.03 6.33 11.90
N LYS A 141 -7.44 5.72 10.85
CA LYS A 141 -7.58 6.16 9.46
C LYS A 141 -8.82 5.58 8.79
N CYS A 142 -9.39 4.51 9.36
CA CYS A 142 -10.61 3.88 8.86
C CYS A 142 -11.84 4.73 9.20
N ASP A 143 -12.87 4.62 8.35
CA ASP A 143 -14.20 5.17 8.62
C ASP A 143 -14.73 4.63 9.96
N GLU A 144 -15.41 5.48 10.73
CA GLU A 144 -15.93 5.12 12.04
C GLU A 144 -16.92 3.94 11.98
N ALA A 145 -17.71 3.84 10.91
CA ALA A 145 -18.64 2.74 10.69
C ALA A 145 -17.90 1.40 10.44
N GLU A 146 -16.68 1.45 9.91
CA GLU A 146 -15.88 0.26 9.57
C GLU A 146 -14.96 -0.19 10.72
N ARG A 147 -14.72 0.67 11.72
CA ARG A 147 -13.77 0.37 12.81
C ARG A 147 -14.09 -0.91 13.58
N ALA A 148 -15.37 -1.21 13.76
CA ALA A 148 -15.80 -2.45 14.41
C ALA A 148 -15.35 -3.68 13.62
N GLN A 149 -15.52 -3.65 12.29
CA GLN A 149 -15.12 -4.72 11.38
C GLN A 149 -13.59 -4.90 11.35
N VAL A 150 -12.84 -3.79 11.32
CA VAL A 150 -11.37 -3.82 11.35
C VAL A 150 -10.84 -4.33 12.70
N ALA A 151 -11.49 -3.95 13.81
CA ALA A 151 -11.15 -4.46 15.13
C ALA A 151 -11.42 -5.97 15.25
N GLU A 152 -12.48 -6.47 14.61
CA GLU A 152 -12.75 -7.91 14.52
C GLU A 152 -11.63 -8.65 13.78
N TYR A 153 -11.10 -8.09 12.68
CA TYR A 153 -9.95 -8.68 11.98
C TYR A 153 -8.72 -8.79 12.88
N TYR A 154 -8.47 -7.77 13.69
CA TYR A 154 -7.41 -7.80 14.70
C TYR A 154 -7.68 -8.89 15.74
N GLN A 155 -8.88 -8.93 16.33
CA GLN A 155 -9.27 -9.91 17.34
C GLN A 155 -9.17 -11.35 16.83
N ARG A 156 -9.58 -11.62 15.58
CA ARG A 156 -9.49 -12.95 14.95
C ARG A 156 -8.06 -13.48 14.85
N VAL A 157 -7.07 -12.59 14.77
CA VAL A 157 -5.65 -12.97 14.61
C VAL A 157 -4.89 -12.93 15.93
N PHE A 158 -5.11 -11.92 16.76
CA PHE A 158 -4.39 -11.72 18.03
C PHE A 158 -5.13 -12.27 19.25
N GLY A 159 -6.41 -12.61 19.13
CA GLY A 159 -7.23 -13.10 20.24
C GLY A 159 -7.51 -12.05 21.32
N THR A 160 -7.26 -10.77 21.02
CA THR A 160 -7.38 -9.66 21.97
C THR A 160 -8.32 -8.58 21.44
N ASP A 161 -9.19 -8.09 22.32
CA ASP A 161 -10.04 -6.95 22.01
C ASP A 161 -9.25 -5.64 22.10
N LEU A 162 -9.57 -4.71 21.21
CA LEU A 162 -9.03 -3.36 21.26
C LEU A 162 -9.92 -2.53 22.21
N PRO A 163 -9.40 -2.00 23.33
CA PRO A 163 -10.23 -1.39 24.38
C PRO A 163 -11.11 -0.21 23.94
N GLU A 164 -10.81 0.39 22.78
CA GLU A 164 -11.48 1.58 22.24
C GLU A 164 -12.16 1.33 20.88
N SER A 165 -12.26 0.08 20.41
CA SER A 165 -13.01 -0.24 19.17
C SER A 165 -14.52 -0.17 19.36
N VAL A 166 -14.98 -0.25 20.61
CA VAL A 166 -16.37 -0.01 20.97
C VAL A 166 -16.53 1.49 21.15
N VAL A 167 -17.15 2.14 20.15
CA VAL A 167 -17.69 3.49 20.31
C VAL A 167 -18.48 3.49 21.63
N LYS A 168 -17.95 4.11 22.68
CA LYS A 168 -18.77 4.47 23.83
C LYS A 168 -19.80 5.45 23.27
N LYS A 169 -21.00 4.95 22.99
CA LYS A 169 -22.19 5.80 22.86
C LYS A 169 -22.25 6.62 24.16
N GLY A 170 -21.85 7.89 24.04
CA GLY A 170 -22.17 8.91 25.03
C GLY A 170 -23.67 9.13 25.08
#